data_AF-A0A524BCZ1-F1
#
_entry.id   AF-A0A524BCZ1-F1
#
_cell.length_a   1.000
_cell.length_b   1.000
_cell.length_c   1.000
_cell.angle_alpha   90.00
_cell.angle_beta   90.00
_cell.angle_gamma   90.00
#
_symmetry.space_group_name_H-M   'P 1'
#
loop_
_entity.id
_entity.type
_entity.pdbx_description
1 polymer ?
#
loop_
_entity_poly.entity_id
_entity_poly.type
_entity_poly.pdbx_seq_one_letter_code
_entity_poly.pdbx_strand_id
1 'polypeptide(L)'
;MAPTLNATASILPLLAKTRQARFDPQLNQRWQATVRQLSSDWSVRHQTGEVTVRPGVFALYQLALESGDGDCLRLVEGLASVIDRIEDVGPSPRLVAAFSACLESLGDPRGLEHKAFSERSQHFAERLSAVAAESQETAARSSVIDRLFAGDSEDKVTQMRDALAALPPDAFALKTLSAQIALEAEQIGMYGIMHLARQLNRAVGDGAHLELSSVRTGISRQLDQLSASLAAVDG
;
A
#
# COMPACT_ATOMS: atom_id res chain seq x y z
N MET A 1 -53.87 31.64 -19.44
CA MET A 1 -52.65 30.82 -19.24
C MET A 1 -53.04 29.61 -18.41
N ALA A 2 -52.97 28.37 -18.92
CA ALA A 2 -52.89 27.10 -18.15
C ALA A 2 -53.12 25.77 -18.91
N PRO A 3 -53.55 25.67 -20.20
CA PRO A 3 -53.81 24.34 -20.77
C PRO A 3 -52.50 23.58 -21.06
N THR A 4 -51.45 24.27 -21.46
CA THR A 4 -50.13 23.69 -21.75
C THR A 4 -49.40 23.23 -20.50
N LEU A 5 -49.47 23.98 -19.38
CA LEU A 5 -48.84 23.59 -18.11
C LEU A 5 -49.52 22.36 -17.47
N ASN A 6 -50.84 22.26 -17.56
CA ASN A 6 -51.55 21.05 -17.14
C ASN A 6 -51.21 19.86 -18.03
N ALA A 7 -51.10 20.05 -19.35
CA ALA A 7 -50.71 18.99 -20.26
C ALA A 7 -49.28 18.48 -19.99
N THR A 8 -48.31 19.36 -19.73
CA THR A 8 -46.96 18.92 -19.34
C THR A 8 -46.95 18.21 -17.99
N ALA A 9 -47.71 18.68 -17.00
CA ALA A 9 -47.86 18.00 -15.70
C ALA A 9 -48.46 16.59 -15.83
N SER A 10 -49.42 16.39 -16.75
CA SER A 10 -50.05 15.09 -17.00
C SER A 10 -49.17 14.10 -17.77
N ILE A 11 -48.18 14.57 -18.54
CA ILE A 11 -47.29 13.73 -19.34
C ILE A 11 -46.01 13.33 -18.57
N LEU A 12 -45.59 14.12 -17.58
CA LEU A 12 -44.40 13.84 -16.76
C LEU A 12 -44.39 12.44 -16.11
N PRO A 13 -45.51 11.93 -15.53
CA PRO A 13 -45.56 10.57 -14.99
C PRO A 13 -45.47 9.48 -16.07
N LEU A 14 -45.89 9.77 -17.31
CA LEU A 14 -45.89 8.83 -18.43
C LEU A 14 -44.53 8.76 -19.15
N LEU A 15 -43.73 9.82 -19.07
CA LEU A 15 -42.34 9.87 -19.57
C LEU A 15 -41.34 9.24 -18.59
N ALA A 16 -41.70 9.17 -17.30
CA ALA A 16 -40.95 8.41 -16.33
C ALA A 16 -41.17 6.91 -16.58
N LYS A 17 -40.49 6.34 -17.58
CA LYS A 17 -40.28 4.89 -17.63
C LYS A 17 -39.54 4.52 -16.35
N THR A 18 -40.30 4.07 -15.35
CA THR A 18 -39.78 3.49 -14.13
C THR A 18 -38.96 2.29 -14.53
N ARG A 19 -37.64 2.47 -14.61
CA ARG A 19 -36.70 1.38 -14.79
C ARG A 19 -37.01 0.37 -13.69
N GLN A 20 -37.32 -0.86 -14.08
CA GLN A 20 -37.55 -1.94 -13.13
C GLN A 20 -36.32 -2.05 -12.22
N ALA A 21 -36.55 -1.97 -10.91
CA ALA A 21 -35.48 -2.10 -9.93
C ALA A 21 -34.80 -3.46 -10.10
N ARG A 22 -33.46 -3.47 -10.03
CA ARG A 22 -32.68 -4.72 -10.12
C ARG A 22 -32.84 -5.55 -8.84
N PHE A 23 -32.98 -4.89 -7.70
CA PHE A 23 -33.09 -5.46 -6.38
C PHE A 23 -34.42 -5.09 -5.70
N ASP A 24 -34.79 -5.89 -4.70
CA ASP A 24 -35.89 -5.54 -3.80
C ASP A 24 -35.58 -4.19 -3.11
N PRO A 25 -36.48 -3.18 -3.19
CA PRO A 25 -36.30 -1.91 -2.51
C PRO A 25 -36.01 -2.03 -1.00
N GLN A 26 -36.60 -3.02 -0.31
CA GLN A 26 -36.32 -3.25 1.12
C GLN A 26 -34.89 -3.74 1.35
N LEU A 27 -34.40 -4.60 0.45
CA LEU A 27 -33.01 -5.08 0.49
C LEU A 27 -32.04 -3.92 0.27
N ASN A 28 -32.28 -3.07 -0.73
CA ASN A 28 -31.42 -1.91 -0.99
C ASN A 28 -31.43 -0.90 0.18
N GLN A 29 -32.58 -0.67 0.82
CA GLN A 29 -32.66 0.17 2.02
C GLN A 29 -31.84 -0.40 3.18
N ARG A 30 -31.96 -1.71 3.44
CA ARG A 30 -31.16 -2.39 4.47
C ARG A 30 -29.68 -2.32 4.15
N TRP A 31 -29.29 -2.54 2.89
CA TRP A 31 -27.91 -2.39 2.42
C TRP A 31 -27.35 -1.02 2.73
N GLN A 32 -28.05 0.05 2.34
CA GLN A 32 -27.62 1.43 2.60
C GLN A 32 -27.53 1.73 4.10
N ALA A 33 -28.46 1.25 4.91
CA ALA A 33 -28.42 1.40 6.36
C ALA A 33 -27.19 0.72 6.97
N THR A 34 -26.93 -0.53 6.58
CA THR A 34 -25.77 -1.30 7.05
C THR A 34 -24.45 -0.67 6.61
N VAL A 35 -24.32 -0.21 5.35
CA VAL A 35 -23.13 0.50 4.87
C VAL A 35 -22.88 1.77 5.67
N ARG A 36 -23.93 2.56 5.96
CA ARG A 36 -23.79 3.78 6.77
C ARG A 36 -23.32 3.48 8.19
N GLN A 37 -23.91 2.46 8.82
CA GLN A 37 -23.51 2.04 10.16
C GLN A 37 -22.05 1.56 10.17
N LEU A 38 -21.68 0.67 9.24
CA LEU A 38 -20.33 0.17 9.11
C LEU A 38 -19.31 1.30 8.84
N SER A 39 -19.67 2.29 8.02
CA SER A 39 -18.82 3.46 7.77
C SER A 39 -18.63 4.32 9.02
N SER A 40 -19.68 4.48 9.82
CA SER A 40 -19.62 5.16 11.12
C SER A 40 -18.68 4.42 12.07
N ASP A 41 -18.89 3.11 12.25
CA ASP A 41 -18.08 2.27 13.14
C ASP A 41 -16.62 2.25 12.70
N TRP A 42 -16.37 2.16 11.39
CA TRP A 42 -15.03 2.26 10.82
C TRP A 42 -14.36 3.60 11.12
N SER A 43 -15.09 4.72 11.08
CA SER A 43 -14.54 6.05 11.34
C SER A 43 -14.06 6.24 12.78
N VAL A 44 -14.72 5.58 13.75
CA VAL A 44 -14.41 5.67 15.19
C VAL A 44 -13.58 4.50 15.71
N ARG A 45 -13.13 3.59 14.84
CA ARG A 45 -12.40 2.36 15.21
C ARG A 45 -11.22 2.57 16.16
N HIS A 46 -10.53 3.70 16.06
CA HIS A 46 -9.39 4.04 16.92
C HIS A 46 -9.79 4.29 18.39
N GLN A 47 -11.06 4.58 18.64
CA GLN A 47 -11.61 4.83 19.98
C GLN A 47 -12.27 3.59 20.58
N THR A 48 -12.91 2.76 19.74
CA THR A 48 -13.72 1.60 20.16
C THR A 48 -13.01 0.25 20.01
N GLY A 49 -11.84 0.23 19.36
CA GLY A 49 -11.15 -0.99 18.93
C GLY A 49 -11.71 -1.55 17.62
N GLU A 50 -10.89 -2.31 16.89
CA GLU A 50 -11.22 -2.84 15.55
C GLU A 50 -12.28 -3.95 15.56
N VAL A 51 -12.50 -4.57 16.72
CA VAL A 51 -13.49 -5.64 16.97
C VAL A 51 -14.93 -5.18 16.66
N THR A 52 -15.22 -3.87 16.70
CA THR A 52 -16.56 -3.33 16.43
C THR A 52 -16.94 -3.32 14.95
N VAL A 53 -15.98 -3.51 14.04
CA VAL A 53 -16.18 -3.41 12.58
C VAL A 53 -16.69 -4.74 12.01
N ARG A 54 -16.21 -5.87 12.55
CA ARG A 54 -16.53 -7.23 12.09
C ARG A 54 -18.05 -7.53 12.04
N PRO A 55 -18.86 -7.18 13.06
CA PRO A 55 -20.32 -7.38 12.98
C PRO A 55 -20.99 -6.67 11.79
N GLY A 56 -20.55 -5.45 11.46
CA GLY A 56 -21.09 -4.70 10.33
C GLY A 56 -20.75 -5.33 8.98
N VAL A 57 -19.56 -5.92 8.84
CA VAL A 57 -19.18 -6.69 7.65
C VAL A 57 -20.03 -7.95 7.52
N PHE A 58 -20.25 -8.70 8.60
CA PHE A 58 -21.13 -9.88 8.56
C PHE A 58 -22.59 -9.53 8.25
N ALA A 59 -23.08 -8.38 8.74
CA ALA A 59 -24.40 -7.89 8.39
C ALA A 59 -24.52 -7.59 6.87
N LEU A 60 -23.48 -7.02 6.24
CA LEU A 60 -23.44 -6.88 4.78
C LEU A 60 -23.37 -8.24 4.08
N TYR A 61 -22.65 -9.21 4.66
CA TYR A 61 -22.48 -10.53 4.06
C TYR A 61 -23.82 -11.25 3.99
N GLN A 62 -24.63 -11.15 5.04
CA GLN A 62 -25.99 -11.67 5.05
C GLN A 62 -26.85 -11.02 3.95
N LEU A 63 -26.78 -9.70 3.78
CA LEU A 63 -27.52 -9.01 2.72
C LEU A 63 -27.04 -9.38 1.32
N ALA A 64 -25.74 -9.62 1.14
CA ALA A 64 -25.18 -10.12 -0.12
C ALA A 64 -25.73 -11.50 -0.46
N LEU A 65 -25.83 -12.41 0.52
CA LEU A 65 -26.48 -13.72 0.35
C LEU A 65 -27.95 -13.59 -0.02
N GLU A 66 -28.70 -12.74 0.68
CA GLU A 66 -30.12 -12.46 0.38
C GLU A 66 -30.32 -11.88 -1.02
N SER A 67 -29.35 -11.12 -1.55
CA SER A 67 -29.43 -10.51 -2.88
C SER A 67 -29.30 -11.52 -4.02
N GLY A 68 -28.68 -12.68 -3.77
CA GLY A 68 -28.37 -13.68 -4.80
C GLY A 68 -27.36 -13.20 -5.87
N ASP A 69 -26.72 -12.06 -5.67
CA ASP A 69 -25.83 -11.43 -6.64
C ASP A 69 -24.36 -11.76 -6.38
N GLY A 70 -23.68 -12.27 -7.40
CA GLY A 70 -22.28 -12.70 -7.30
C GLY A 70 -21.30 -11.56 -7.08
N ASP A 71 -21.58 -10.35 -7.57
CA ASP A 71 -20.71 -9.20 -7.35
C ASP A 71 -20.81 -8.72 -5.89
N CYS A 72 -22.02 -8.72 -5.32
CA CYS A 72 -22.24 -8.44 -3.89
C CYS A 72 -21.46 -9.41 -3.01
N LEU A 73 -21.55 -10.72 -3.29
CA LEU A 73 -20.88 -11.76 -2.49
C LEU A 73 -19.36 -11.60 -2.53
N ARG A 74 -18.77 -11.47 -3.72
CA ARG A 74 -17.32 -11.29 -3.86
C ARG A 74 -16.82 -10.04 -3.16
N LEU A 75 -17.56 -8.93 -3.27
CA LEU A 75 -17.18 -7.68 -2.62
C LEU A 75 -17.12 -7.84 -1.09
N VAL A 76 -18.17 -8.43 -0.49
CA VAL A 76 -18.22 -8.57 0.96
C VAL A 76 -17.26 -9.64 1.48
N GLU A 77 -16.97 -10.68 0.68
CA GLU A 77 -15.89 -11.62 0.98
C GLU A 77 -14.51 -10.94 1.00
N GLY A 78 -14.26 -10.00 0.08
CA GLY A 78 -13.06 -9.15 0.12
C GLY A 78 -13.00 -8.28 1.38
N LEU A 79 -14.13 -7.68 1.80
CA LEU A 79 -14.20 -6.91 3.04
C LEU A 79 -13.92 -7.77 4.27
N ALA A 80 -14.50 -8.96 4.34
CA ALA A 80 -14.27 -9.92 5.42
C ALA A 80 -12.79 -10.34 5.49
N SER A 81 -12.19 -10.65 4.34
CA SER A 81 -10.77 -11.03 4.24
C SER A 81 -9.83 -9.93 4.75
N VAL A 82 -10.13 -8.67 4.45
CA VAL A 82 -9.35 -7.53 4.95
C VAL A 82 -9.50 -7.36 6.46
N ILE A 83 -10.70 -7.55 7.02
CA ILE A 83 -10.90 -7.49 8.48
C ILE A 83 -10.21 -8.65 9.18
N ASP A 84 -10.31 -9.87 8.67
CA ASP A 84 -9.57 -11.02 9.21
C ASP A 84 -8.06 -10.74 9.21
N ARG A 85 -7.55 -10.12 8.14
CA ARG A 85 -6.14 -9.74 8.06
C ARG A 85 -5.77 -8.66 9.07
N ILE A 86 -6.59 -7.62 9.22
CA ILE A 86 -6.36 -6.56 10.22
C ILE A 86 -6.32 -7.15 11.63
N GLU A 87 -7.21 -8.10 11.95
CA GLU A 87 -7.23 -8.74 13.27
C GLU A 87 -6.07 -9.72 13.51
N ASP A 88 -5.60 -10.40 12.46
CA ASP A 88 -4.48 -11.35 12.54
C ASP A 88 -3.11 -10.66 12.68
N VAL A 89 -2.84 -9.66 11.83
CA VAL A 89 -1.51 -9.02 11.72
C VAL A 89 -1.46 -7.55 12.11
N GLY A 90 -2.61 -6.94 12.45
CA GLY A 90 -2.75 -5.52 12.75
C GLY A 90 -3.03 -4.65 11.50
N PRO A 91 -3.48 -3.40 11.70
CA PRO A 91 -3.82 -2.49 10.62
C PRO A 91 -2.59 -1.98 9.87
N SER A 92 -2.46 -2.34 8.60
CA SER A 92 -1.49 -1.70 7.69
C SER A 92 -2.13 -0.50 6.95
N PRO A 93 -1.35 0.52 6.55
CA PRO A 93 -1.86 1.64 5.77
C PRO A 93 -2.59 1.21 4.49
N ARG A 94 -2.11 0.13 3.83
CA ARG A 94 -2.75 -0.42 2.63
C ARG A 94 -4.09 -1.08 2.93
N LEU A 95 -4.18 -1.92 3.97
CA LEU A 95 -5.44 -2.55 4.40
C LEU A 95 -6.47 -1.46 4.76
N VAL A 96 -6.06 -0.48 5.56
CA VAL A 96 -6.90 0.63 5.97
C VAL A 96 -7.37 1.46 4.78
N ALA A 97 -6.49 1.78 3.83
CA ALA A 97 -6.85 2.54 2.63
C ALA A 97 -7.79 1.76 1.72
N ALA A 98 -7.51 0.46 1.51
CA ALA A 98 -8.34 -0.41 0.68
C ALA A 98 -9.77 -0.51 1.22
N PHE A 99 -9.90 -0.76 2.53
CA PHE A 99 -11.18 -0.84 3.22
C PHE A 99 -11.93 0.50 3.22
N SER A 100 -11.26 1.58 3.58
CA SER A 100 -11.84 2.94 3.62
C SER A 100 -12.41 3.35 2.27
N ALA A 101 -11.63 3.21 1.19
CA ALA A 101 -12.09 3.60 -0.14
C ALA A 101 -13.18 2.67 -0.68
N CYS A 102 -13.23 1.39 -0.26
CA CYS A 102 -14.36 0.53 -0.57
C CYS A 102 -15.65 1.03 0.11
N LEU A 103 -15.60 1.32 1.42
CA LEU A 103 -16.76 1.83 2.16
C LEU A 103 -17.28 3.16 1.59
N GLU A 104 -16.37 4.08 1.24
CA GLU A 104 -16.73 5.33 0.58
C GLU A 104 -17.47 5.09 -0.74
N SER A 105 -17.01 4.12 -1.54
CA SER A 105 -17.66 3.77 -2.81
C SER A 105 -19.08 3.18 -2.63
N LEU A 106 -19.31 2.50 -1.51
CA LEU A 106 -20.58 1.90 -1.14
C LEU A 106 -21.57 2.91 -0.55
N GLY A 107 -21.09 4.07 -0.11
CA GLY A 107 -21.90 5.14 0.49
C GLY A 107 -22.82 5.90 -0.47
N ASP A 108 -22.90 5.53 -1.76
CA ASP A 108 -23.81 6.20 -2.71
C ASP A 108 -25.28 6.02 -2.28
N PRO A 109 -26.11 7.08 -2.26
CA PRO A 109 -27.52 7.02 -1.86
C PRO A 109 -28.39 6.07 -2.68
N ARG A 110 -27.93 5.64 -3.86
CA ARG A 110 -28.62 4.64 -4.69
C ARG A 110 -28.31 3.21 -4.27
N GLY A 111 -27.26 2.99 -3.48
CA GLY A 111 -26.82 1.67 -3.01
C GLY A 111 -26.61 0.70 -4.17
N LEU A 112 -27.27 -0.46 -4.08
CA LEU A 112 -27.20 -1.53 -5.07
C LEU A 112 -27.74 -1.13 -6.45
N GLU A 113 -28.66 -0.16 -6.50
CA GLU A 113 -29.24 0.35 -7.75
C GLU A 113 -28.32 1.35 -8.47
N HIS A 114 -27.12 1.62 -7.96
CA HIS A 114 -26.16 2.46 -8.65
C HIS A 114 -25.78 1.84 -10.01
N LYS A 115 -25.81 2.65 -11.08
CA LYS A 115 -25.57 2.18 -12.46
C LYS A 115 -24.23 1.44 -12.66
N ALA A 116 -23.21 1.84 -11.90
CA ALA A 116 -21.88 1.25 -11.93
C ALA A 116 -21.60 0.35 -10.71
N PHE A 117 -22.64 -0.11 -10.00
CA PHE A 117 -22.47 -0.91 -8.79
C PHE A 117 -21.66 -2.18 -9.06
N SER A 118 -22.01 -2.93 -10.11
CA SER A 118 -21.29 -4.17 -10.49
C SER A 118 -19.82 -3.90 -10.82
N GLU A 119 -19.52 -2.91 -11.66
CA GLU A 119 -18.14 -2.56 -12.03
C GLU A 119 -17.31 -2.15 -10.80
N ARG A 120 -17.89 -1.32 -9.92
CA ARG A 120 -17.23 -0.91 -8.67
C ARG A 120 -17.02 -2.11 -7.75
N SER A 121 -18.02 -2.97 -7.60
CA SER A 121 -17.95 -4.15 -6.73
C SER A 121 -16.85 -5.10 -7.18
N GLN A 122 -16.72 -5.33 -8.49
CA GLN A 122 -15.63 -6.14 -9.05
C GLN A 122 -14.27 -5.50 -8.79
N HIS A 123 -14.11 -4.21 -9.11
CA HIS A 123 -12.88 -3.47 -8.88
C HIS A 123 -12.43 -3.50 -7.41
N PHE A 124 -13.34 -3.23 -6.48
CA PHE A 124 -13.01 -3.21 -5.06
C PHE A 124 -12.82 -4.63 -4.50
N ALA A 125 -13.58 -5.63 -4.96
CA ALA A 125 -13.35 -7.03 -4.58
C ALA A 125 -11.92 -7.47 -4.94
N GLU A 126 -11.50 -7.24 -6.19
CA GLU A 126 -10.13 -7.56 -6.65
C GLU A 126 -9.08 -6.85 -5.79
N ARG A 127 -9.28 -5.56 -5.52
CA ARG A 127 -8.33 -4.76 -4.74
C ARG A 127 -8.26 -5.20 -3.27
N LEU A 128 -9.39 -5.53 -2.66
CA LEU A 128 -9.46 -6.02 -1.29
C LEU A 128 -8.78 -7.38 -1.17
N SER A 129 -9.07 -8.31 -2.08
CA SER A 129 -8.43 -9.63 -2.12
C SER A 129 -6.92 -9.54 -2.33
N ALA A 130 -6.46 -8.65 -3.23
CA ALA A 130 -5.03 -8.44 -3.48
C ALA A 130 -4.31 -7.98 -2.20
N VAL A 131 -4.84 -6.95 -1.52
CA VAL A 131 -4.20 -6.39 -0.31
C VAL A 131 -4.29 -7.37 0.88
N ALA A 132 -5.38 -8.14 1.01
CA ALA A 132 -5.49 -9.16 2.06
C ALA A 132 -4.47 -10.30 1.87
N ALA A 133 -4.12 -10.63 0.61
CA ALA A 133 -3.13 -11.66 0.28
C ALA A 133 -1.67 -11.19 0.38
N GLU A 134 -1.39 -9.89 0.55
CA GLU A 134 -0.01 -9.39 0.69
C GLU A 134 0.67 -9.94 1.97
N SER A 135 1.91 -10.44 1.82
CA SER A 135 2.78 -10.81 2.94
C SER A 135 3.22 -9.57 3.72
N GLN A 136 3.35 -9.70 5.05
CA GLN A 136 3.84 -8.63 5.93
C GLN A 136 5.20 -8.08 5.48
N GLU A 137 6.10 -8.93 4.97
CA GLU A 137 7.42 -8.51 4.45
C GLU A 137 7.30 -7.55 3.25
N THR A 138 6.28 -7.72 2.41
CA THR A 138 6.02 -6.87 1.23
C THR A 138 5.26 -5.59 1.60
N ALA A 139 4.44 -5.64 2.65
CA ALA A 139 3.65 -4.51 3.12
C ALA A 139 4.46 -3.50 3.97
N ALA A 140 5.56 -3.94 4.59
CA ALA A 140 6.35 -3.12 5.50
C ALA A 140 7.47 -2.30 4.83
N ARG A 141 7.98 -2.71 3.67
CA ARG A 141 9.14 -2.08 3.02
C ARG A 141 8.73 -1.30 1.77
N SER A 142 8.99 0.00 1.76
CA SER A 142 8.70 0.86 0.61
C SER A 142 9.77 0.68 -0.46
N SER A 143 9.41 0.03 -1.58
CA SER A 143 10.32 -0.14 -2.72
C SER A 143 10.78 1.19 -3.34
N VAL A 144 10.12 2.30 -3.03
CA VAL A 144 10.58 3.65 -3.41
C VAL A 144 11.73 4.10 -2.50
N ILE A 145 11.62 3.86 -1.19
CA ILE A 145 12.69 4.19 -0.24
C ILE A 145 13.92 3.33 -0.53
N ASP A 146 13.71 2.04 -0.82
CA ASP A 146 14.80 1.12 -1.14
C ASP A 146 15.60 1.57 -2.38
N ARG A 147 14.91 1.96 -3.46
CA ARG A 147 15.54 2.47 -4.69
C ARG A 147 16.23 3.82 -4.50
N LEU A 148 15.62 4.73 -3.73
CA LEU A 148 16.25 6.02 -3.41
C LEU A 148 17.53 5.82 -2.59
N PHE A 149 17.51 4.92 -1.62
CA PHE A 149 18.69 4.56 -0.85
C PHE A 149 19.76 3.90 -1.74
N ALA A 150 19.37 2.99 -2.64
CA ALA A 150 20.29 2.32 -3.54
C ALA A 150 21.02 3.33 -4.44
N GLY A 151 20.27 4.24 -5.10
CA GLY A 151 20.85 5.28 -5.95
C GLY A 151 21.80 6.24 -5.21
N ASP A 152 21.38 6.77 -4.06
CA ASP A 152 22.23 7.65 -3.25
C ASP A 152 23.49 6.92 -2.73
N SER A 153 23.36 5.64 -2.37
CA SER A 153 24.51 4.81 -1.99
C SER A 153 25.44 4.54 -3.16
N GLU A 154 24.95 4.31 -4.38
CA GLU A 154 25.80 4.15 -5.57
C GLU A 154 26.60 5.40 -5.90
N ASP A 155 26.01 6.59 -5.75
CA ASP A 155 26.72 7.86 -5.88
C ASP A 155 27.84 7.98 -4.85
N LYS A 156 27.59 7.58 -3.59
CA LYS A 156 28.62 7.52 -2.55
C LYS A 156 29.70 6.49 -2.86
N VAL A 157 29.37 5.32 -3.42
CA VAL A 157 30.37 4.32 -3.86
C VAL A 157 31.24 4.88 -4.99
N THR A 158 30.67 5.62 -5.93
CA THR A 158 31.41 6.28 -7.00
C THR A 158 32.40 7.30 -6.44
N GLN A 159 31.96 8.16 -5.51
CA GLN A 159 32.84 9.09 -4.80
C GLN A 159 33.95 8.38 -4.01
N MET A 160 33.65 7.22 -3.41
CA MET A 160 34.67 6.40 -2.74
C MET A 160 35.71 5.84 -3.73
N ARG A 161 35.32 5.47 -4.96
CA ARG A 161 36.27 5.05 -5.99
C ARG A 161 37.20 6.20 -6.40
N ASP A 162 36.66 7.40 -6.55
CA ASP A 162 37.45 8.60 -6.86
C ASP A 162 38.43 8.92 -5.71
N ALA A 163 37.96 8.86 -4.46
CA ALA A 163 38.79 9.03 -3.27
C ALA A 163 39.93 8.00 -3.19
N LEU A 164 39.67 6.75 -3.57
CA LEU A 164 40.69 5.69 -3.60
C LEU A 164 41.73 5.91 -4.71
N ALA A 165 41.33 6.54 -5.83
CA ALA A 165 42.17 6.84 -6.97
C ALA A 165 43.00 8.13 -6.82
N ALA A 166 42.65 8.99 -5.85
CA ALA A 166 43.38 10.22 -5.55
C ALA A 166 44.84 9.95 -5.11
N LEU A 167 45.68 10.98 -5.22
CA LEU A 167 47.10 10.94 -4.86
C LEU A 167 47.42 12.08 -3.88
N PRO A 168 47.56 11.80 -2.57
CA PRO A 168 47.36 10.50 -1.91
C PRO A 168 45.86 10.11 -1.84
N PRO A 169 45.53 8.81 -1.65
CA PRO A 169 44.16 8.35 -1.48
C PRO A 169 43.50 9.00 -0.25
N ASP A 170 42.25 9.41 -0.38
CA ASP A 170 41.51 10.07 0.69
C ASP A 170 40.84 9.05 1.62
N ALA A 171 41.60 8.64 2.64
CA ALA A 171 41.12 7.75 3.71
C ALA A 171 39.93 8.33 4.50
N PHE A 172 39.85 9.66 4.62
CA PHE A 172 38.81 10.32 5.39
C PHE A 172 37.47 10.28 4.63
N ALA A 173 37.48 10.55 3.33
CA ALA A 173 36.31 10.43 2.47
C ALA A 173 35.79 8.97 2.46
N LEU A 174 36.67 8.00 2.27
CA LEU A 174 36.34 6.57 2.31
C LEU A 174 35.66 6.16 3.62
N LYS A 175 36.16 6.61 4.77
CA LYS A 175 35.54 6.33 6.07
C LYS A 175 34.20 7.02 6.24
N THR A 176 34.13 8.30 5.90
CA THR A 176 32.90 9.09 6.09
C THR A 176 31.75 8.51 5.27
N LEU A 177 31.99 8.24 3.99
CA LEU A 177 30.97 7.72 3.07
C LEU A 177 30.54 6.29 3.44
N SER A 178 31.47 5.41 3.80
CA SER A 178 31.13 4.06 4.25
C SER A 178 30.37 4.04 5.59
N ALA A 179 30.65 4.98 6.50
CA ALA A 179 29.89 5.12 7.74
C ALA A 179 28.47 5.65 7.50
N GLN A 180 28.30 6.60 6.57
CA GLN A 180 26.99 7.12 6.17
C GLN A 180 26.11 6.02 5.57
N ILE A 181 26.62 5.26 4.60
CA ILE A 181 25.89 4.13 3.99
C ILE A 181 25.49 3.12 5.07
N ALA A 182 26.38 2.81 6.02
CA ALA A 182 26.07 1.88 7.10
C ALA A 182 24.92 2.37 8.00
N LEU A 183 24.93 3.66 8.36
CA LEU A 183 23.91 4.27 9.21
C LEU A 183 22.55 4.31 8.49
N GLU A 184 22.54 4.76 7.25
CA GLU A 184 21.33 4.84 6.42
C GLU A 184 20.74 3.44 6.20
N ALA A 185 21.58 2.45 5.87
CA ALA A 185 21.16 1.06 5.71
C ALA A 185 20.56 0.46 6.99
N GLU A 186 21.10 0.82 8.15
CA GLU A 186 20.58 0.39 9.46
C GLU A 186 19.18 0.97 9.73
N GLN A 187 18.96 2.25 9.40
CA GLN A 187 17.68 2.93 9.59
C GLN A 187 16.55 2.33 8.76
N ILE A 188 16.86 1.78 7.58
CA ILE A 188 15.88 1.16 6.68
C ILE A 188 15.88 -0.38 6.74
N GLY A 189 16.67 -0.98 7.63
CA GLY A 189 16.71 -2.43 7.84
C GLY A 189 17.41 -3.24 6.74
N MET A 190 18.33 -2.63 5.98
CA MET A 190 19.17 -3.29 4.97
C MET A 190 20.48 -3.81 5.60
N TYR A 191 20.36 -4.77 6.50
CA TYR A 191 21.49 -5.24 7.32
C TYR A 191 22.65 -5.84 6.51
N GLY A 192 22.39 -6.48 5.37
CA GLY A 192 23.45 -6.99 4.49
C GLY A 192 24.37 -5.88 3.98
N ILE A 193 23.78 -4.79 3.47
CA ILE A 193 24.50 -3.61 2.98
C ILE A 193 25.19 -2.88 4.15
N MET A 194 24.50 -2.75 5.30
CA MET A 194 25.09 -2.21 6.53
C MET A 194 26.38 -2.95 6.92
N HIS A 195 26.37 -4.28 6.90
CA HIS A 195 27.55 -5.09 7.26
C HIS A 195 28.70 -4.90 6.28
N LEU A 196 28.43 -4.85 4.97
CA LEU A 196 29.45 -4.59 3.95
C LEU A 196 30.08 -3.20 4.11
N ALA A 197 29.25 -2.19 4.33
CA ALA A 197 29.73 -0.81 4.55
C ALA A 197 30.58 -0.69 5.82
N ARG A 198 30.18 -1.35 6.93
CA ARG A 198 30.99 -1.43 8.16
C ARG A 198 32.31 -2.19 7.95
N GLN A 199 32.30 -3.24 7.13
CA GLN A 199 33.51 -4.00 6.80
C GLN A 199 34.50 -3.15 6.00
N LEU A 200 34.00 -2.41 5.00
CA LEU A 200 34.78 -1.45 4.22
C LEU A 200 35.39 -0.36 5.12
N ASN A 201 34.57 0.23 6.00
CA ASN A 201 35.03 1.26 6.92
C ASN A 201 36.20 0.77 7.81
N ARG A 202 36.09 -0.46 8.34
CA ARG A 202 37.16 -1.10 9.13
C ARG A 202 38.42 -1.36 8.30
N ALA A 203 38.28 -1.77 7.04
CA ALA A 203 39.42 -2.01 6.15
C ALA A 203 40.23 -0.74 5.86
N VAL A 204 39.59 0.43 5.89
CA VAL A 204 40.21 1.75 5.70
C VAL A 204 40.79 2.33 7.01
N GLY A 205 40.64 1.63 8.16
CA GLY A 205 41.00 2.07 9.52
C GLY A 205 42.34 2.83 9.69
N ASP A 206 42.54 3.51 10.83
CA ASP A 206 43.57 4.55 11.07
C ASP A 206 45.05 4.19 10.78
N GLY A 207 45.37 2.94 10.43
CA GLY A 207 46.70 2.48 10.01
C GLY A 207 46.76 1.85 8.61
N ALA A 208 45.73 1.98 7.78
CA ALA A 208 45.72 1.40 6.45
C ALA A 208 46.74 2.09 5.54
N HIS A 209 47.75 1.34 5.07
CA HIS A 209 48.71 1.82 4.07
C HIS A 209 48.06 1.83 2.68
N LEU A 210 47.17 2.79 2.43
CA LEU A 210 46.45 2.94 1.15
C LEU A 210 47.37 3.16 -0.05
N GLU A 211 48.63 3.51 0.17
CA GLU A 211 49.65 3.58 -0.88
C GLU A 211 50.04 2.20 -1.44
N LEU A 212 49.82 1.13 -0.67
CA LEU A 212 50.11 -0.23 -1.10
C LEU A 212 49.04 -0.70 -2.09
N SER A 213 49.48 -1.10 -3.28
CA SER A 213 48.59 -1.60 -4.34
C SER A 213 47.74 -2.80 -3.91
N SER A 214 48.25 -3.66 -3.01
CA SER A 214 47.49 -4.79 -2.46
C SER A 214 46.31 -4.32 -1.58
N VAL A 215 46.50 -3.27 -0.78
CA VAL A 215 45.46 -2.69 0.07
C VAL A 215 44.40 -2.01 -0.79
N ARG A 216 44.80 -1.21 -1.79
CA ARG A 216 43.86 -0.59 -2.74
C ARG A 216 43.03 -1.62 -3.49
N THR A 217 43.65 -2.70 -3.95
CA THR A 217 42.94 -3.78 -4.64
C THR A 217 41.90 -4.46 -3.73
N GLY A 218 42.24 -4.64 -2.45
CA GLY A 218 41.31 -5.18 -1.45
C GLY A 218 40.09 -4.28 -1.22
N ILE A 219 40.33 -2.98 -1.06
CA ILE A 219 39.26 -1.96 -0.89
C ILE A 219 38.41 -1.87 -2.15
N SER A 220 39.02 -1.86 -3.34
CA SER A 220 38.29 -1.85 -4.62
C SER A 220 37.33 -3.04 -4.72
N ARG A 221 37.76 -4.24 -4.34
CA ARG A 221 36.89 -5.42 -4.35
C ARG A 221 35.70 -5.30 -3.39
N GLN A 222 35.90 -4.69 -2.23
CA GLN A 222 34.81 -4.43 -1.28
C GLN A 222 33.83 -3.40 -1.81
N LEU A 223 34.30 -2.36 -2.50
CA LEU A 223 33.45 -1.39 -3.21
C LEU A 223 32.63 -2.08 -4.31
N ASP A 224 33.23 -3.02 -5.06
CA ASP A 224 32.52 -3.78 -6.09
C ASP A 224 31.45 -4.71 -5.50
N GLN A 225 31.74 -5.36 -4.37
CA GLN A 225 30.76 -6.17 -3.65
C GLN A 225 29.60 -5.32 -3.12
N LEU A 226 29.90 -4.12 -2.62
CA LEU A 226 28.89 -3.17 -2.16
C LEU A 226 28.01 -2.69 -3.34
N SER A 227 28.60 -2.28 -4.46
CA SER A 227 27.87 -1.93 -5.68
C SER A 227 26.99 -3.06 -6.18
N ALA A 228 27.50 -4.29 -6.26
CA ALA A 228 26.70 -5.44 -6.70
C ALA A 228 25.49 -5.71 -5.77
N SER A 229 25.67 -5.49 -4.46
CA SER A 229 24.59 -5.64 -3.49
C SER A 229 23.54 -4.53 -3.59
N LEU A 230 23.95 -3.32 -3.96
CA LEU A 230 23.05 -2.18 -4.20
C LEU A 230 22.25 -2.40 -5.50
N ALA A 231 22.90 -2.82 -6.59
CA ALA A 231 22.23 -3.12 -7.85
C ALA A 231 21.16 -4.23 -7.72
N ALA A 232 21.35 -5.18 -6.79
CA ALA A 232 20.36 -6.21 -6.49
C ALA A 232 19.12 -5.71 -5.74
N VAL A 233 19.14 -4.48 -5.21
CA VAL A 233 17.98 -3.81 -4.59
C VAL A 233 17.12 -3.11 -5.65
N ASP A 234 17.72 -2.70 -6.77
CA ASP A 234 17.03 -1.99 -7.87
C ASP A 234 16.38 -2.92 -8.91
N GLY A 235 16.78 -4.21 -8.96
CA GLY A 235 16.28 -5.22 -9.91
C GLY A 235 15.14 -6.08 -9.37
#